data_AF-A0A2U2BSH6-F1
#
_entry.id   AF-A0A2U2BSH6-F1
#
_cell.length_a   1.000
_cell.length_b   1.000
_cell.length_c   1.000
_cell.angle_alpha   90.00
_cell.angle_beta   90.00
_cell.angle_gamma   90.00
#
_symmetry.space_group_name_H-M   'P 1'
#
loop_
_entity.id
_entity.type
_entity.pdbx_description
1 polymer ?
#
loop_
_entity_poly.entity_id
_entity_poly.type
_entity_poly.pdbx_seq_one_letter_code
_entity_poly.pdbx_strand_id
1 'polypeptide(L)'
;MFYQKYCAKIISDMTQVVVAIGLITVLSNYVRSGLMDAGLWAEPDFWQRWALLVVTILFASYHLIAYTADLACEPADTAWAAGDRSPSKIIVLFLVDLAGLGALGAMFAVLAVGGAAGIERFAVEWPALSWLAGFAATWHGLNVVWHVLAGSRWSAWGSHFGFGALFAGLAAWAHLSAHDRLALPAAQVEDLWILAFAGVVLMLYFTRGRRLIRTALSQH
;
A
#
# COMPACT_ATOMS: atom_id res chain seq x y z
N MET A 1 -2.96 23.32 13.23
CA MET A 1 -4.42 23.46 13.00
C MET A 1 -5.21 22.29 13.63
N PHE A 2 -6.55 22.30 13.78
CA PHE A 2 -7.33 21.24 14.49
C PHE A 2 -7.02 19.83 14.00
N TYR A 3 -7.08 19.58 12.68
CA TYR A 3 -6.84 18.25 12.12
C TYR A 3 -5.43 17.74 12.45
N GLN A 4 -4.38 18.53 12.21
CA GLN A 4 -3.01 18.12 12.54
C GLN A 4 -2.82 17.88 14.03
N LYS A 5 -3.37 18.78 14.85
CA LYS A 5 -3.18 18.75 16.30
C LYS A 5 -3.89 17.55 16.94
N TYR A 6 -5.03 17.13 16.40
CA TYR A 6 -5.87 16.12 17.04
C TYR A 6 -6.10 14.86 16.18
N CYS A 7 -6.34 15.00 14.87
CA CYS A 7 -6.66 13.88 13.99
C CYS A 7 -5.42 13.18 13.42
N ALA A 8 -4.41 13.93 12.96
CA ALA A 8 -3.26 13.35 12.26
C ALA A 8 -2.46 12.40 13.15
N LYS A 9 -2.28 12.74 14.43
CA LYS A 9 -1.66 11.83 15.41
C LYS A 9 -2.47 10.53 15.57
N ILE A 10 -3.80 10.63 15.68
CA ILE A 10 -4.68 9.46 15.79
C ILE A 10 -4.53 8.57 14.56
N ILE A 11 -4.54 9.14 13.36
CA ILE A 11 -4.37 8.36 12.11
C ILE A 11 -2.99 7.71 12.06
N SER A 12 -1.92 8.45 12.37
CA SER A 12 -0.56 7.88 12.43
C SER A 12 -0.48 6.70 13.41
N ASP A 13 -1.03 6.87 14.62
CA ASP A 13 -1.06 5.83 15.65
C ASP A 13 -1.87 4.61 15.16
N MET A 14 -3.05 4.83 14.54
CA MET A 14 -3.87 3.76 13.95
C MET A 14 -3.17 3.06 12.79
N THR A 15 -2.42 3.80 11.96
CA THR A 15 -1.63 3.23 10.86
C THR A 15 -0.61 2.24 11.40
N GLN A 16 0.13 2.64 12.43
CA GLN A 16 1.11 1.76 13.08
C GLN A 16 0.45 0.52 13.66
N VAL A 17 -0.72 0.65 14.29
CA VAL A 17 -1.48 -0.49 14.83
C VAL A 17 -1.94 -1.44 13.73
N VAL A 18 -2.55 -0.93 12.66
CA VAL A 18 -3.01 -1.76 11.52
C VAL A 18 -1.84 -2.50 10.87
N VAL A 19 -0.73 -1.80 10.63
CA VAL A 19 0.49 -2.41 10.08
C VAL A 19 1.04 -3.46 11.04
N ALA A 20 1.19 -3.16 12.33
CA ALA A 20 1.71 -4.10 13.31
C ALA A 20 0.85 -5.35 13.45
N ILE A 21 -0.47 -5.20 13.59
CA ILE A 21 -1.41 -6.33 13.67
C ILE A 21 -1.36 -7.16 12.38
N GLY A 22 -1.39 -6.51 11.21
CA GLY A 22 -1.28 -7.17 9.92
C GLY A 22 0.01 -7.98 9.78
N LEU A 23 1.15 -7.36 10.10
CA LEU A 23 2.47 -8.00 10.08
C LEU A 23 2.54 -9.21 11.02
N ILE A 24 2.15 -9.04 12.28
CA ILE A 24 2.17 -10.13 13.27
C ILE A 24 1.30 -11.29 12.80
N THR A 25 0.08 -10.99 12.33
CA THR A 25 -0.88 -12.01 11.89
C THR A 25 -0.36 -12.78 10.68
N VAL A 26 0.13 -12.09 9.67
CA VAL A 26 0.61 -12.72 8.44
C VAL A 26 1.94 -13.45 8.71
N LEU A 27 2.95 -12.81 9.30
CA LEU A 27 4.25 -13.43 9.54
C LEU A 27 4.16 -14.65 10.47
N SER A 28 3.32 -14.61 11.51
CA SER A 28 3.14 -15.77 12.40
C SER A 28 2.62 -16.99 11.62
N ASN A 29 1.74 -16.77 10.63
CA ASN A 29 1.24 -17.85 9.78
C ASN A 29 2.32 -18.42 8.86
N TYR A 30 3.19 -17.58 8.30
CA TYR A 30 4.31 -18.04 7.46
C TYR A 30 5.34 -18.83 8.28
N VAL A 31 5.75 -18.30 9.44
CA VAL A 31 6.69 -18.98 10.34
C VAL A 31 6.12 -20.32 10.79
N ARG A 32 4.87 -20.34 11.28
CA ARG A 32 4.20 -21.59 11.67
C ARG A 32 4.15 -22.59 10.53
N SER A 33 3.87 -22.14 9.32
CA SER A 33 3.79 -23.01 8.15
C SER A 33 5.14 -23.62 7.78
N GLY A 34 6.21 -22.81 7.74
CA GLY A 34 7.56 -23.28 7.42
C GLY A 34 8.18 -24.19 8.48
N LEU A 35 7.71 -24.12 9.74
CA LEU A 35 8.10 -25.06 10.80
C LEU A 35 7.36 -26.41 10.71
N MET A 36 6.14 -26.42 10.16
CA MET A 36 5.29 -27.62 10.12
C MET A 36 5.49 -28.46 8.86
N ASP A 37 6.04 -27.87 7.79
CA ASP A 37 6.27 -28.55 6.53
C ASP A 37 7.57 -28.05 5.87
N ALA A 38 8.62 -28.86 5.96
CA ALA A 38 9.93 -28.55 5.39
C ALA A 38 9.94 -28.57 3.84
N GLY A 39 8.94 -29.19 3.21
CA GLY A 39 8.79 -29.20 1.75
C GLY A 39 8.51 -27.82 1.18
N LEU A 40 7.86 -26.94 1.95
CA LEU A 40 7.52 -25.57 1.53
C LEU A 40 8.71 -24.74 1.08
N TRP A 41 9.91 -24.99 1.64
CA TRP A 41 11.11 -24.23 1.28
C TRP A 41 11.57 -24.51 -0.16
N ALA A 42 11.15 -25.63 -0.75
CA ALA A 42 11.41 -25.98 -2.14
C ALA A 42 10.34 -25.46 -3.11
N GLU A 43 9.22 -24.95 -2.60
CA GLU A 43 8.05 -24.54 -3.42
C GLU A 43 8.20 -23.10 -3.92
N PRO A 44 8.16 -22.85 -5.25
CA PRO A 44 8.26 -21.51 -5.81
C PRO A 44 7.19 -20.54 -5.30
N ASP A 45 5.94 -21.01 -5.20
CA ASP A 45 4.79 -20.21 -4.77
C ASP A 45 4.98 -19.64 -3.35
N PHE A 46 5.64 -20.40 -2.46
CA PHE A 46 5.98 -19.93 -1.13
C PHE A 46 6.88 -18.68 -1.20
N TRP A 47 7.91 -18.72 -2.04
CA TRP A 47 8.85 -17.60 -2.22
C TRP A 47 8.23 -16.42 -2.94
N GLN A 48 7.38 -16.66 -3.93
CA GLN A 48 6.63 -15.59 -4.60
C GLN A 48 5.70 -14.86 -3.63
N ARG A 49 4.96 -15.61 -2.80
CA ARG A 49 4.07 -15.00 -1.78
C ARG A 49 4.86 -14.29 -0.69
N TRP A 50 6.02 -14.82 -0.30
CA TRP A 50 6.95 -14.12 0.59
C TRP A 50 7.47 -12.81 -0.03
N ALA A 51 7.83 -12.81 -1.31
CA ALA A 51 8.25 -11.61 -2.02
C ALA A 51 7.13 -10.56 -2.05
N LEU A 52 5.89 -10.95 -2.37
CA LEU A 52 4.71 -10.09 -2.31
C LEU A 52 4.48 -9.52 -0.92
N LEU A 53 4.70 -10.33 0.13
CA LEU A 53 4.65 -9.87 1.51
C LEU A 53 5.70 -8.79 1.74
N VAL A 54 6.99 -9.05 1.49
CA VAL A 54 8.07 -8.07 1.67
C VAL A 54 7.80 -6.77 0.91
N VAL A 55 7.33 -6.84 -0.34
CA VAL A 55 6.98 -5.66 -1.14
C VAL A 55 5.79 -4.91 -0.53
N THR A 56 4.79 -5.61 0.01
CA THR A 56 3.65 -4.99 0.71
C THR A 56 4.09 -4.31 2.02
N ILE A 57 5.06 -4.90 2.74
CA ILE A 57 5.68 -4.27 3.91
C ILE A 57 6.39 -2.97 3.51
N LEU A 58 7.13 -2.97 2.39
CA LEU A 58 7.79 -1.77 1.87
C LEU A 58 6.76 -0.68 1.49
N PHE A 59 5.65 -1.05 0.86
CA PHE A 59 4.56 -0.13 0.55
C PHE A 59 3.92 0.47 1.82
N ALA A 60 3.60 -0.36 2.81
CA ALA A 60 3.07 0.10 4.09
C ALA A 60 4.06 1.01 4.85
N SER A 61 5.34 0.68 4.80
CA SER A 61 6.42 1.50 5.38
C SER A 61 6.53 2.86 4.68
N TYR A 62 6.42 2.88 3.35
CA TYR A 62 6.35 4.13 2.59
C TYR A 62 5.17 4.99 3.05
N HIS A 63 3.97 4.42 3.25
CA HIS A 63 2.82 5.19 3.73
C HIS A 63 3.11 5.87 5.08
N LEU A 64 3.68 5.14 6.05
CA LEU A 64 4.03 5.68 7.36
C LEU A 64 5.02 6.86 7.25
N ILE A 65 6.06 6.69 6.43
CA ILE A 65 7.09 7.72 6.21
C ILE A 65 6.46 8.92 5.49
N ALA A 66 5.73 8.69 4.41
CA ALA A 66 5.12 9.74 3.61
C ALA A 66 4.12 10.55 4.43
N TYR A 67 3.26 9.88 5.22
CA TYR A 67 2.31 10.56 6.10
C TYR A 67 3.02 11.44 7.12
N THR A 68 4.07 10.91 7.77
CA THR A 68 4.86 11.67 8.75
C THR A 68 5.60 12.84 8.11
N ALA A 69 6.20 12.64 6.93
CA ALA A 69 6.94 13.67 6.22
C ALA A 69 6.02 14.76 5.65
N ASP A 70 4.84 14.39 5.12
CA ASP A 70 3.84 15.33 4.62
C ASP A 70 3.30 16.22 5.76
N LEU A 71 3.23 15.70 7.00
CA LEU A 71 2.92 16.50 8.18
C LEU A 71 4.06 17.41 8.62
N ALA A 72 5.32 17.00 8.43
CA ALA A 72 6.50 17.76 8.81
C ALA A 72 6.84 18.88 7.81
N CYS A 73 6.53 18.71 6.52
CA CYS A 73 6.93 19.61 5.44
C CYS A 73 6.17 20.96 5.36
N GLU A 74 5.51 21.40 6.44
CA GLU A 74 4.79 22.67 6.47
C GLU A 74 5.73 23.89 6.50
N PRO A 75 5.46 24.95 5.70
CA PRO A 75 4.28 25.22 4.87
C PRO A 75 4.50 25.00 3.36
N ALA A 76 5.51 24.22 2.97
CA ALA A 76 6.03 24.22 1.61
C ALA A 76 5.20 23.40 0.58
N ASP A 77 4.56 22.31 0.96
CA ASP A 77 3.89 21.38 0.01
C ASP A 77 2.36 21.34 0.13
N THR A 78 1.89 21.43 1.36
CA THR A 78 0.47 21.44 1.71
C THR A 78 0.18 22.75 2.42
N ALA A 79 -0.47 23.69 1.73
CA ALA A 79 -1.06 24.86 2.37
C ALA A 79 -2.31 24.39 3.14
N TRP A 80 -2.13 23.60 4.20
CA TRP A 80 -3.22 22.98 4.93
C TRP A 80 -4.19 24.05 5.36
N ALA A 81 -5.34 24.11 4.71
CA ALA A 81 -6.56 24.76 5.19
C ALA A 81 -6.36 26.11 5.93
N ALA A 82 -5.33 26.90 5.59
CA ALA A 82 -4.96 28.09 6.35
C ALA A 82 -6.10 29.12 6.37
N GLY A 83 -7.01 29.03 5.39
CA GLY A 83 -8.24 29.80 5.31
C GLY A 83 -9.54 29.08 5.66
N ASP A 84 -9.63 27.73 5.67
CA ASP A 84 -10.93 27.05 5.66
C ASP A 84 -11.09 26.04 6.81
N ARG A 85 -11.90 26.42 7.80
CA ARG A 85 -12.15 25.69 9.06
C ARG A 85 -13.41 24.84 9.03
N SER A 86 -13.96 24.53 7.84
CA SER A 86 -15.20 23.77 7.72
C SER A 86 -15.15 22.42 8.45
N PRO A 87 -16.02 22.16 9.45
CA PRO A 87 -16.08 20.88 10.15
C PRO A 87 -16.33 19.69 9.22
N SER A 88 -17.17 19.87 8.20
CA SER A 88 -17.47 18.83 7.21
C SER A 88 -16.22 18.40 6.45
N LYS A 89 -15.34 19.35 6.12
CA LYS A 89 -14.06 19.08 5.45
C LYS A 89 -13.14 18.23 6.33
N ILE A 90 -13.05 18.54 7.62
CA ILE A 90 -12.27 17.78 8.60
C ILE A 90 -12.79 16.34 8.71
N ILE A 91 -14.11 16.17 8.81
CA ILE A 91 -14.75 14.84 8.87
C ILE A 91 -14.43 14.04 7.60
N VAL A 92 -14.58 14.63 6.41
CA VAL A 92 -14.31 13.93 5.14
C VAL A 92 -12.84 13.53 5.05
N LEU A 93 -11.89 14.42 5.37
CA LEU A 93 -10.46 14.10 5.37
C LEU A 93 -10.14 12.95 6.34
N PHE A 94 -10.80 12.90 7.49
CA PHE A 94 -10.62 11.82 8.46
C PHE A 94 -11.17 10.48 7.94
N LEU A 95 -12.35 10.50 7.31
CA LEU A 95 -12.94 9.29 6.70
C LEU A 95 -12.10 8.76 5.52
N VAL A 96 -11.51 9.66 4.73
CA VAL A 96 -10.59 9.28 3.64
C VAL A 96 -9.34 8.59 4.18
N ASP A 97 -8.74 9.13 5.25
CA ASP A 97 -7.60 8.48 5.91
C ASP A 97 -7.98 7.10 6.46
N LEU A 98 -9.13 6.97 7.14
CA LEU A 98 -9.62 5.68 7.64
C LEU A 98 -9.85 4.67 6.51
N ALA A 99 -10.40 5.09 5.38
CA ALA A 99 -10.55 4.22 4.21
C ALA A 99 -9.18 3.80 3.66
N GLY A 100 -8.18 4.68 3.71
CA GLY A 100 -6.79 4.38 3.34
C GLY A 100 -6.19 3.30 4.24
N LEU A 101 -6.43 3.37 5.55
CA LEU A 101 -6.05 2.32 6.50
C LEU A 101 -6.75 0.99 6.20
N GLY A 102 -8.04 1.04 5.85
CA GLY A 102 -8.81 -0.12 5.43
C GLY A 102 -8.19 -0.81 4.21
N ALA A 103 -7.78 -0.03 3.19
CA ALA A 103 -7.11 -0.56 2.00
C ALA A 103 -5.79 -1.28 2.36
N LEU A 104 -4.98 -0.70 3.26
CA LEU A 104 -3.75 -1.35 3.74
C LEU A 104 -4.02 -2.64 4.52
N GLY A 105 -5.01 -2.63 5.41
CA GLY A 105 -5.45 -3.84 6.11
C GLY A 105 -5.90 -4.93 5.14
N ALA A 106 -6.63 -4.55 4.08
CA ALA A 106 -7.08 -5.46 3.04
C ALA A 106 -5.92 -6.06 2.23
N MET A 107 -4.85 -5.29 1.96
CA MET A 107 -3.63 -5.85 1.33
C MET A 107 -3.00 -6.96 2.18
N PHE A 108 -2.89 -6.76 3.50
CA PHE A 108 -2.42 -7.82 4.40
C PHE A 108 -3.39 -9.02 4.45
N ALA A 109 -4.70 -8.77 4.37
CA ALA A 109 -5.70 -9.84 4.33
C ALA A 109 -5.60 -10.69 3.05
N VAL A 110 -5.33 -10.09 1.88
CA VAL A 110 -5.07 -10.82 0.63
C VAL A 110 -3.87 -11.77 0.77
N LEU A 111 -2.85 -11.35 1.52
CA LEU A 111 -1.64 -12.14 1.75
C LEU A 111 -1.74 -13.08 2.95
N ALA A 112 -2.84 -13.02 3.70
CA ALA A 112 -3.06 -13.90 4.84
C ALA A 112 -3.24 -15.35 4.36
N VAL A 113 -2.53 -16.26 5.03
CA VAL A 113 -2.62 -17.70 4.75
C VAL A 113 -3.44 -18.35 5.87
N GLY A 114 -4.62 -18.86 5.53
CA GLY A 114 -5.51 -19.60 6.43
C GLY A 114 -6.10 -20.84 5.75
N GLY A 115 -6.52 -21.84 6.52
CA GLY A 115 -7.12 -23.08 5.99
C GLY A 115 -6.27 -24.34 6.14
N ALA A 116 -6.83 -25.50 5.73
CA ALA A 116 -6.31 -26.85 5.96
C ALA A 116 -4.91 -27.08 5.36
N ALA A 117 -4.19 -28.07 5.91
CA ALA A 117 -2.79 -28.36 5.62
C ALA A 117 -2.52 -28.67 4.13
N GLY A 118 -1.41 -28.14 3.60
CA GLY A 118 -0.94 -28.40 2.24
C GLY A 118 -0.13 -27.25 1.64
N ILE A 119 0.53 -27.50 0.51
CA ILE A 119 1.31 -26.52 -0.26
C ILE A 119 0.40 -25.51 -0.98
N GLU A 120 -0.79 -25.95 -1.41
CA GLU A 120 -1.77 -25.17 -2.17
C GLU A 120 -2.19 -23.85 -1.47
N ARG A 121 -2.07 -23.76 -0.15
CA ARG A 121 -2.37 -22.52 0.60
C ARG A 121 -1.43 -21.34 0.27
N PHE A 122 -0.30 -21.60 -0.37
CA PHE A 122 0.65 -20.58 -0.82
C PHE A 122 0.51 -20.24 -2.30
N ALA A 123 -0.37 -20.92 -3.05
CA ALA A 123 -0.57 -20.66 -4.47
C ALA A 123 -0.84 -19.18 -4.74
N VAL A 124 -0.18 -18.65 -5.77
CA VAL A 124 -0.33 -17.26 -6.20
C VAL A 124 -1.42 -17.20 -7.25
N GLU A 125 -2.62 -16.78 -6.84
CA GLU A 125 -3.75 -16.71 -7.75
C GLU A 125 -3.89 -15.30 -8.36
N TRP A 126 -4.16 -15.23 -9.66
CA TRP A 126 -4.40 -13.96 -10.37
C TRP A 126 -5.44 -13.03 -9.71
N PRO A 127 -6.58 -13.53 -9.17
CA PRO A 127 -7.49 -12.70 -8.40
C PRO A 127 -6.84 -12.03 -7.18
N ALA A 128 -5.97 -12.73 -6.46
CA ALA A 128 -5.26 -12.17 -5.31
C ALA A 128 -4.30 -11.05 -5.76
N LEU A 129 -3.56 -11.26 -6.86
CA LEU A 129 -2.71 -10.22 -7.45
C LEU A 129 -3.52 -8.98 -7.88
N SER A 130 -4.67 -9.21 -8.52
CA SER A 130 -5.60 -8.14 -8.91
C SER A 130 -6.10 -7.35 -7.71
N TRP A 131 -6.49 -8.02 -6.62
CA TRP A 131 -6.92 -7.36 -5.39
C TRP A 131 -5.79 -6.58 -4.73
N LEU A 132 -4.59 -7.16 -4.66
CA LEU A 132 -3.43 -6.52 -4.05
C LEU A 132 -3.07 -5.19 -4.74
N ALA A 133 -2.96 -5.20 -6.07
CA ALA A 133 -2.73 -3.99 -6.84
C ALA A 133 -3.95 -3.05 -6.84
N GLY A 134 -5.16 -3.60 -6.83
CA GLY A 134 -6.40 -2.83 -6.72
C GLY A 134 -6.44 -2.01 -5.43
N PHE A 135 -6.13 -2.61 -4.28
CA PHE A 135 -6.06 -1.91 -3.00
C PHE A 135 -4.95 -0.86 -2.96
N ALA A 136 -3.79 -1.14 -3.55
CA ALA A 136 -2.73 -0.13 -3.70
C ALA A 136 -3.20 1.06 -4.56
N ALA A 137 -3.90 0.80 -5.67
CA ALA A 137 -4.51 1.83 -6.51
C ALA A 137 -5.57 2.64 -5.76
N THR A 138 -6.44 1.97 -5.00
CA THR A 138 -7.44 2.61 -4.13
C THR A 138 -6.78 3.50 -3.09
N TRP A 139 -5.72 3.03 -2.42
CA TRP A 139 -4.97 3.83 -1.46
C TRP A 139 -4.41 5.10 -2.11
N HIS A 140 -3.80 4.98 -3.29
CA HIS A 140 -3.33 6.14 -4.04
C HIS A 140 -4.47 7.10 -4.45
N GLY A 141 -5.60 6.57 -4.91
CA GLY A 141 -6.78 7.36 -5.25
C GLY A 141 -7.35 8.13 -4.06
N LEU A 142 -7.39 7.50 -2.88
CA LEU A 142 -7.78 8.15 -1.62
C LEU A 142 -6.82 9.30 -1.27
N ASN A 143 -5.51 9.12 -1.44
CA ASN A 143 -4.54 10.20 -1.24
C ASN A 143 -4.72 11.35 -2.25
N VAL A 144 -5.08 11.07 -3.51
CA VAL A 144 -5.44 12.13 -4.47
C VAL A 144 -6.62 12.94 -3.94
N VAL A 145 -7.71 12.27 -3.55
CA VAL A 145 -8.90 12.91 -2.98
C VAL A 145 -8.52 13.73 -1.75
N TRP A 146 -7.74 13.15 -0.85
CA TRP A 146 -7.26 13.80 0.37
C TRP A 146 -6.50 15.09 0.04
N HIS A 147 -5.51 15.03 -0.85
CA HIS A 147 -4.69 16.19 -1.21
C HIS A 147 -5.49 17.28 -1.94
N VAL A 148 -6.43 16.91 -2.80
CA VAL A 148 -7.34 17.84 -3.50
C VAL A 148 -8.22 18.57 -2.48
N LEU A 149 -8.85 17.82 -1.57
CA LEU A 149 -9.67 18.41 -0.51
C LEU A 149 -8.82 19.30 0.41
N ALA A 150 -7.62 18.86 0.77
CA ALA A 150 -6.70 19.63 1.61
C ALA A 150 -6.19 20.93 0.95
N GLY A 151 -6.34 21.10 -0.37
CA GLY A 151 -5.83 22.26 -1.12
C GLY A 151 -4.33 22.19 -1.37
N SER A 152 -3.80 20.97 -1.56
CA SER A 152 -2.37 20.73 -1.82
C SER A 152 -1.97 21.18 -3.23
N ARG A 153 -0.67 21.41 -3.44
CA ARG A 153 -0.12 21.69 -4.78
C ARG A 153 -0.37 20.53 -5.75
N TRP A 154 -0.45 20.83 -7.04
CA TRP A 154 -0.55 19.83 -8.12
C TRP A 154 0.50 18.72 -8.01
N SER A 155 1.74 19.08 -7.67
CA SER A 155 2.84 18.12 -7.51
C SER A 155 2.54 17.03 -6.47
N ALA A 156 1.83 17.38 -5.40
CA ALA A 156 1.50 16.47 -4.32
C ALA A 156 0.44 15.45 -4.78
N TRP A 157 -0.69 15.89 -5.33
CA TRP A 157 -1.71 14.93 -5.75
C TRP A 157 -1.42 14.26 -7.10
N GLY A 158 -0.75 14.95 -8.03
CA GLY A 158 -0.44 14.43 -9.37
C GLY A 158 0.48 13.21 -9.34
N SER A 159 1.42 13.15 -8.39
CA SER A 159 2.25 11.95 -8.23
C SER A 159 1.45 10.77 -7.66
N HIS A 160 0.53 10.98 -6.70
CA HIS A 160 -0.37 9.91 -6.27
C HIS A 160 -1.27 9.41 -7.40
N PHE A 161 -1.76 10.31 -8.25
CA PHE A 161 -2.54 9.92 -9.43
C PHE A 161 -1.73 9.04 -10.37
N GLY A 162 -0.48 9.43 -10.67
CA GLY A 162 0.41 8.63 -11.53
C GLY A 162 0.66 7.22 -10.98
N PHE A 163 0.98 7.10 -9.70
CA PHE A 163 1.15 5.77 -9.07
C PHE A 163 -0.16 4.98 -8.98
N GLY A 164 -1.29 5.65 -8.71
CA GLY A 164 -2.61 5.03 -8.72
C GLY A 164 -2.95 4.43 -10.09
N ALA A 165 -2.63 5.13 -11.17
CA ALA A 165 -2.80 4.64 -12.53
C ALA A 165 -1.92 3.42 -12.84
N LEU A 166 -0.66 3.42 -12.37
CA LEU A 166 0.24 2.26 -12.53
C LEU A 166 -0.29 1.03 -11.80
N PHE A 167 -0.72 1.18 -10.54
CA PHE A 167 -1.32 0.07 -9.79
C PHE A 167 -2.66 -0.39 -10.38
N ALA A 168 -3.49 0.54 -10.88
CA ALA A 168 -4.73 0.19 -11.57
C ALA A 168 -4.44 -0.61 -12.86
N GLY A 169 -3.37 -0.25 -13.59
CA GLY A 169 -2.88 -1.01 -14.74
C GLY A 169 -2.44 -2.43 -14.37
N LEU A 170 -1.69 -2.59 -13.27
CA LEU A 170 -1.30 -3.90 -12.75
C LEU A 170 -2.52 -4.72 -12.30
N ALA A 171 -3.49 -4.10 -11.65
CA ALA A 171 -4.74 -4.75 -11.25
C ALA A 171 -5.53 -5.23 -12.48
N ALA A 172 -5.67 -4.38 -13.50
CA ALA A 172 -6.33 -4.74 -14.76
C ALA A 172 -5.59 -5.88 -15.48
N TRP A 173 -4.25 -5.85 -15.53
CA TRP A 173 -3.45 -6.93 -16.11
C TRP A 173 -3.69 -8.26 -15.38
N ALA A 174 -3.65 -8.27 -14.05
CA ALA A 174 -3.94 -9.48 -13.27
C ALA A 174 -5.38 -9.97 -13.47
N HIS A 175 -6.35 -9.06 -13.45
CA HIS A 175 -7.76 -9.40 -13.66
C HIS A 175 -8.02 -10.01 -15.04
N LEU A 176 -7.41 -9.48 -16.10
CA LEU A 176 -7.54 -10.00 -17.45
C LEU A 176 -6.83 -11.35 -17.62
N SER A 177 -5.69 -11.54 -16.95
CA SER A 177 -4.96 -12.81 -16.93
C SER A 177 -5.75 -13.91 -16.23
N ALA A 178 -6.50 -13.58 -15.17
CA ALA A 178 -7.38 -14.53 -14.47
C ALA A 178 -8.51 -15.13 -15.33
N HIS A 179 -8.83 -14.50 -16.48
CA HIS A 179 -9.93 -14.91 -17.35
C HIS A 179 -9.45 -15.49 -18.68
N ASP A 180 -8.19 -15.98 -18.74
CA ASP A 180 -7.54 -16.55 -19.93
C ASP A 180 -7.58 -15.64 -21.16
N ARG A 181 -7.75 -14.32 -20.97
CA ARG A 181 -7.80 -13.35 -22.09
C ARG A 181 -6.41 -13.00 -22.63
N LEU A 182 -5.36 -13.45 -21.96
CA LEU A 182 -3.96 -13.27 -22.35
C LEU A 182 -3.32 -14.65 -22.51
N ALA A 183 -3.02 -15.03 -23.76
CA ALA A 183 -2.46 -16.33 -24.11
C ALA A 183 -0.94 -16.41 -23.81
N LEU A 184 -0.55 -16.19 -22.56
CA LEU A 184 0.85 -16.26 -22.12
C LEU A 184 1.05 -17.42 -21.12
N PRO A 185 2.23 -18.06 -21.07
CA PRO A 185 2.50 -19.14 -20.11
C PRO A 185 2.42 -18.65 -18.66
N ALA A 186 1.51 -19.21 -17.85
CA ALA A 186 1.12 -18.67 -16.53
C ALA A 186 2.30 -18.34 -15.60
N ALA A 187 3.23 -19.27 -15.37
CA ALA A 187 4.31 -19.11 -14.38
C ALA A 187 5.27 -17.95 -14.68
N GLN A 188 5.68 -17.76 -15.94
CA GLN A 188 6.60 -16.67 -16.31
C GLN A 188 5.93 -15.29 -16.26
N VAL A 189 4.60 -15.26 -16.40
CA VAL A 189 3.82 -14.03 -16.40
C VAL A 189 3.55 -13.57 -14.97
N GLU A 190 3.37 -14.49 -14.03
CA GLU A 190 3.25 -14.20 -12.59
C GLU A 190 4.54 -13.58 -12.04
N ASP A 191 5.70 -14.17 -12.34
CA ASP A 191 7.00 -13.61 -11.93
C ASP A 191 7.20 -12.20 -12.50
N LEU A 192 6.86 -11.99 -13.79
CA LEU A 192 6.95 -10.68 -14.41
C LEU A 192 6.01 -9.67 -13.75
N TRP A 193 4.80 -10.09 -13.39
CA TRP A 193 3.84 -9.25 -12.68
C TRP A 193 4.36 -8.86 -11.30
N ILE A 194 4.88 -9.83 -10.53
CA ILE A 194 5.47 -9.59 -9.19
C ILE A 194 6.64 -8.61 -9.29
N LEU A 195 7.52 -8.79 -10.29
CA LEU A 195 8.63 -7.87 -10.55
C LEU A 195 8.14 -6.47 -10.94
N ALA A 196 7.10 -6.36 -11.76
CA ALA A 196 6.51 -5.08 -12.12
C ALA A 196 5.89 -4.37 -10.89
N PHE A 197 5.14 -5.12 -10.06
CA PHE A 197 4.58 -4.61 -8.81
C PHE A 197 5.69 -4.13 -7.85
N ALA A 198 6.73 -4.93 -7.65
CA ALA A 198 7.91 -4.54 -6.87
C ALA A 198 8.59 -3.29 -7.45
N GLY A 199 8.74 -3.22 -8.77
CA GLY A 199 9.32 -2.08 -9.46
C GLY A 199 8.54 -0.78 -9.21
N VAL A 200 7.21 -0.82 -9.26
CA VAL A 200 6.36 0.35 -8.96
C VAL A 200 6.51 0.78 -7.49
N VAL A 201 6.52 -0.17 -6.54
CA VAL A 201 6.71 0.13 -5.11
C VAL A 201 8.10 0.71 -4.83
N LEU A 202 9.16 0.16 -5.45
CA LEU A 202 10.51 0.70 -5.31
C LEU A 202 10.62 2.09 -5.93
N MET A 203 10.02 2.31 -7.10
CA MET A 203 9.97 3.62 -7.74
C MET A 203 9.28 4.64 -6.82
N LEU A 204 8.17 4.28 -6.17
CA LEU A 204 7.47 5.11 -5.18
C LEU A 204 8.41 5.50 -4.02
N TYR A 205 9.14 4.54 -3.47
CA TYR A 205 10.07 4.75 -2.37
C TYR A 205 11.24 5.67 -2.75
N PHE A 206 11.88 5.42 -3.89
CA PHE A 206 13.08 6.13 -4.31
C PHE A 206 12.83 7.48 -4.95
N THR A 207 11.63 7.71 -5.52
CA THR A 207 11.26 9.01 -6.10
C THR A 207 10.58 9.88 -5.05
N ARG A 208 9.36 9.53 -4.63
CA ARG A 208 8.56 10.33 -3.71
C ARG A 208 9.04 10.20 -2.27
N GLY A 209 9.24 8.98 -1.77
CA GLY A 209 9.66 8.76 -0.38
C GLY A 209 10.96 9.49 -0.03
N ARG A 210 12.00 9.32 -0.85
CA ARG A 210 13.28 10.05 -0.70
C ARG A 210 13.12 11.57 -0.77
N ARG A 211 12.31 12.07 -1.71
CA ARG A 211 12.08 13.51 -1.84
C ARG A 211 11.43 14.08 -0.57
N LEU A 212 10.40 13.42 -0.06
CA LEU A 212 9.70 13.84 1.16
C LEU A 212 10.62 13.84 2.38
N ILE A 213 11.39 12.78 2.60
CA ILE A 213 12.35 12.71 3.70
C ILE A 213 13.39 13.84 3.59
N ARG A 214 13.94 14.09 2.39
CA ARG A 214 14.91 15.17 2.18
C ARG A 214 14.31 16.54 2.50
N THR A 215 13.07 16.80 2.07
CA THR A 215 12.38 18.05 2.39
C THR A 215 12.20 18.20 3.90
N ALA A 216 11.71 17.16 4.58
CA ALA A 216 11.51 17.18 6.03
C ALA A 216 12.83 17.42 6.79
N LEU A 217 13.93 16.78 6.38
CA LEU A 217 15.25 16.97 6.98
C LEU A 217 15.81 18.37 6.75
N SER A 218 15.48 19.03 5.63
CA SER A 218 15.98 20.38 5.34
C SER A 218 15.27 21.51 6.09
N GLN A 219 14.16 21.19 6.76
CA GLN A 219 13.35 22.14 7.52
C GLN A 219 13.62 22.10 9.03
N HIS A 220 14.51 21.20 9.47
CA HIS A 220 14.99 21.06 10.84
C HIS A 220 16.48 21.42 10.92
#